data_AF-Q8I8U1-F1
#
_entry.id   AF-Q8I8U1-F1
#
_cell.length_a   1.000
_cell.length_b   1.000
_cell.length_c   1.000
_cell.angle_alpha   90.00
_cell.angle_beta   90.00
_cell.angle_gamma   90.00
#
_symmetry.space_group_name_H-M   'P 1'
#
loop_
_entity.id
_entity.type
_entity.pdbx_description
1 polymer ?
#
loop_
_entity_poly.entity_id
_entity_poly.type
_entity_poly.pdbx_seq_one_letter_code
_entity_poly.pdbx_strand_id
1 'polypeptide(L)'
;NMYMFNKDSTYLDVMKNVNMFYMPVDYTRDVYFFNKESELSYFTEDVEWNSFWYYFNMDYFPYLDGDDFGLKKDRRGEYYFYVVRQMLARYYMERLSHGFGEIPEFSFFTEVEYGYDPQLINYNGVGYSYRKNYYEYETYGNFDYMYYIINFFTRVEEIITQGYFKTYDGKMIDMRKPESIEYLGDIMQGNYDNYDKYFATFWYMYAHMYFAHIDDTEFYVHPNVFLNYETMM
;
A
#
# COMPACT_ATOMS: atom_id res chain seq x y z
N ASN A 1 -13.10 -12.75 -28.10
CA ASN A 1 -12.66 -13.50 -29.31
C ASN A 1 -12.31 -14.99 -29.07
N MET A 2 -12.56 -15.58 -27.90
CA MET A 2 -12.36 -17.02 -27.64
C MET A 2 -13.34 -17.97 -28.37
N TYR A 3 -14.47 -17.44 -28.83
CA TYR A 3 -15.55 -18.22 -29.43
C TYR A 3 -15.17 -18.89 -30.76
N MET A 4 -14.18 -18.35 -31.47
CA MET A 4 -13.67 -18.93 -32.72
C MET A 4 -12.73 -20.12 -32.47
N PHE A 5 -11.87 -20.03 -31.44
CA PHE A 5 -10.93 -21.11 -31.10
C PHE A 5 -11.62 -22.34 -30.52
N ASN A 6 -12.69 -22.16 -29.75
CA ASN A 6 -13.47 -23.27 -29.19
C ASN A 6 -14.23 -24.10 -30.24
N LYS A 7 -14.28 -23.65 -31.50
CA LYS A 7 -14.91 -24.39 -32.62
C LYS A 7 -13.89 -24.96 -33.60
N ASP A 8 -12.61 -24.65 -33.45
CA ASP A 8 -11.55 -25.22 -34.29
C ASP A 8 -11.16 -26.60 -33.76
N SER A 9 -11.51 -27.63 -34.52
CA SER A 9 -11.18 -29.03 -34.24
C SER A 9 -9.68 -29.27 -34.06
N THR A 10 -8.84 -28.48 -34.75
CA THR A 10 -7.38 -28.61 -34.69
C THR A 10 -6.85 -28.09 -33.36
N TYR A 11 -7.36 -26.94 -32.91
CA TYR A 11 -7.01 -26.36 -31.62
C TYR A 11 -7.44 -27.29 -30.47
N LEU A 12 -8.66 -27.83 -30.54
CA LEU A 12 -9.16 -28.77 -29.55
C LEU A 12 -8.32 -30.05 -29.49
N ASP A 13 -7.88 -30.60 -30.63
CA ASP A 13 -7.02 -31.79 -30.66
C ASP A 13 -5.61 -31.52 -30.12
N VAL A 14 -5.02 -30.35 -30.42
CA VAL A 14 -3.74 -29.95 -29.83
C VAL A 14 -3.86 -29.80 -28.32
N MET A 15 -4.93 -29.17 -27.82
CA MET A 15 -5.12 -28.93 -26.39
C MET A 15 -5.49 -30.20 -25.59
N LYS A 16 -6.01 -31.26 -26.21
CA LYS A 16 -6.40 -32.51 -25.52
C LYS A 16 -5.29 -33.16 -24.70
N ASN A 17 -4.03 -33.04 -25.13
CA ASN A 17 -2.87 -33.64 -24.47
C ASN A 17 -1.96 -32.60 -23.80
N VAL A 18 -2.38 -31.33 -23.74
CA VAL A 18 -1.61 -30.27 -23.09
C VAL A 18 -1.81 -30.38 -21.58
N ASN A 19 -0.74 -30.75 -20.88
CA ASN A 19 -0.72 -30.79 -19.41
C ASN A 19 -0.21 -29.49 -18.79
N MET A 20 0.45 -28.64 -19.58
CA MET A 20 1.06 -27.39 -19.13
C MET A 20 1.06 -26.37 -20.26
N PHE A 21 0.64 -25.15 -19.97
CA PHE A 21 0.64 -24.04 -20.91
C PHE A 21 1.59 -22.96 -20.39
N TYR A 22 2.53 -22.52 -21.23
CA TYR A 22 3.40 -21.39 -20.94
C TYR A 22 2.89 -20.16 -21.69
N MET A 23 2.55 -19.12 -20.93
CA MET A 23 2.19 -17.81 -21.46
C MET A 23 3.29 -16.83 -21.09
N PRO A 24 4.13 -16.37 -22.04
CA PRO A 24 5.02 -15.26 -21.75
C PRO A 24 4.18 -14.01 -21.51
N VAL A 25 4.55 -13.26 -20.48
CA VAL A 25 3.95 -11.98 -20.11
C VAL A 25 5.05 -10.93 -20.05
N ASP A 26 4.71 -9.73 -20.49
CA ASP A 26 5.60 -8.57 -20.39
C ASP A 26 5.04 -7.62 -19.32
N TYR A 27 5.92 -6.87 -18.66
CA TYR A 27 5.54 -5.79 -17.77
C TYR A 27 4.82 -4.66 -18.52
N THR A 28 4.04 -3.87 -17.77
CA THR A 28 3.41 -2.65 -18.29
C THR A 28 4.47 -1.63 -18.69
N ARG A 29 4.62 -1.33 -19.98
CA ARG A 29 5.77 -0.54 -20.48
C ARG A 29 5.40 0.58 -21.45
N ASP A 30 4.12 0.82 -21.68
CA ASP A 30 3.70 1.88 -22.60
C ASP A 30 3.73 3.25 -21.89
N VAL A 31 4.95 3.80 -21.82
CA VAL A 31 5.24 5.11 -21.21
C VAL A 31 4.43 6.24 -21.86
N TYR A 32 4.16 6.14 -23.16
CA TYR A 32 3.39 7.14 -23.91
C TYR A 32 1.90 7.10 -23.55
N PHE A 33 1.40 5.91 -23.23
CA PHE A 33 0.01 5.71 -22.85
C PHE A 33 -0.23 6.05 -21.37
N PHE A 34 0.70 5.68 -20.48
CA PHE A 34 0.56 5.87 -19.03
C PHE A 34 1.34 7.10 -18.54
N ASN A 35 2.61 6.96 -18.20
CA ASN A 35 3.54 8.05 -17.84
C ASN A 35 4.97 7.50 -17.64
N LYS A 36 5.93 8.39 -17.33
CA LYS A 36 7.34 8.02 -17.10
C LYS A 36 7.54 6.99 -16.00
N GLU A 37 6.69 6.94 -14.97
CA GLU A 37 6.84 5.97 -13.87
C GLU A 37 6.65 4.52 -14.35
N SER A 38 6.03 4.30 -15.52
CA SER A 38 5.94 2.98 -16.15
C SER A 38 7.29 2.39 -16.56
N GLU A 39 8.37 3.16 -16.60
CA GLU A 39 9.73 2.61 -16.78
C GLU A 39 10.18 1.74 -15.60
N LEU A 40 9.57 1.92 -14.42
CA LEU A 40 9.86 1.16 -13.20
C LEU A 40 8.96 -0.07 -13.01
N SER A 41 8.11 -0.41 -13.99
CA SER A 41 7.15 -1.52 -13.86
C SER A 41 7.80 -2.87 -13.61
N TYR A 42 9.00 -3.12 -14.14
CA TYR A 42 9.73 -4.35 -13.84
C TYR A 42 10.06 -4.51 -12.36
N PHE A 43 10.09 -3.41 -11.60
CA PHE A 43 10.33 -3.40 -10.17
C PHE A 43 9.02 -3.36 -9.38
N THR A 44 8.09 -2.45 -9.74
CA THR A 44 6.83 -2.28 -9.00
C THR A 44 5.84 -3.41 -9.26
N GLU A 45 5.84 -4.01 -10.45
CA GLU A 45 5.01 -5.18 -10.79
C GLU A 45 5.76 -6.50 -10.61
N ASP A 46 6.96 -6.47 -10.02
CA ASP A 46 7.66 -7.71 -9.70
C ASP A 46 6.86 -8.54 -8.69
N VAL A 47 6.73 -9.84 -8.98
CA VAL A 47 5.92 -10.75 -8.20
C VAL A 47 6.50 -10.93 -6.81
N GLU A 48 7.83 -11.00 -6.68
CA GLU A 48 8.49 -11.19 -5.39
C GLU A 48 8.46 -9.91 -4.56
N TRP A 49 8.55 -8.74 -5.19
CA TRP A 49 8.40 -7.44 -4.54
C TRP A 49 7.02 -7.25 -3.90
N ASN A 50 5.96 -7.55 -4.64
CA ASN A 50 4.59 -7.52 -4.12
C ASN A 50 4.35 -8.62 -3.08
N SER A 51 4.86 -9.83 -3.33
CA SER A 51 4.75 -10.95 -2.39
C SER A 51 5.45 -10.66 -1.07
N PHE A 52 6.59 -9.94 -1.09
CA PHE A 52 7.29 -9.54 0.14
C PHE A 52 6.38 -8.70 1.04
N TRP A 53 5.70 -7.69 0.51
CA TRP A 53 4.81 -6.84 1.29
C TRP A 53 3.60 -7.61 1.82
N TYR A 54 3.05 -8.51 1.00
CA TYR A 54 2.00 -9.44 1.40
C TYR A 54 2.44 -10.32 2.59
N TYR A 55 3.57 -11.04 2.46
CA TYR A 55 4.05 -11.92 3.51
C TYR A 55 4.46 -11.19 4.78
N PHE A 56 5.09 -10.02 4.66
CA PHE A 56 5.41 -9.19 5.83
C PHE A 56 4.15 -8.82 6.63
N ASN A 57 3.08 -8.39 5.94
CA ASN A 57 1.81 -8.07 6.61
C ASN A 57 1.06 -9.32 7.10
N MET A 58 1.28 -10.51 6.52
CA MET A 58 0.76 -11.75 7.08
C MET A 58 1.48 -12.13 8.38
N ASP A 59 2.81 -12.06 8.40
CA ASP A 59 3.62 -12.41 9.57
C ASP A 59 3.41 -11.42 10.72
N TYR A 60 3.26 -10.13 10.41
CA TYR A 60 3.10 -9.05 11.37
C TYR A 60 1.72 -8.37 11.30
N PHE A 61 0.66 -9.18 11.11
CA PHE A 61 -0.69 -8.66 10.88
C PHE A 61 -1.14 -7.62 11.92
N PRO A 62 -1.42 -6.36 11.51
CA PRO A 62 -1.58 -5.23 12.43
C PRO A 62 -2.59 -5.46 13.56
N TYR A 63 -3.66 -6.22 13.30
CA TYR A 63 -4.77 -6.37 14.24
C TYR A 63 -4.66 -7.57 15.19
N LEU A 64 -3.55 -8.32 15.16
CA LEU A 64 -3.27 -9.36 16.17
C LEU A 64 -2.53 -8.80 17.38
N ASP A 65 -2.86 -9.35 18.54
CA ASP A 65 -2.16 -9.06 19.80
C ASP A 65 -0.71 -9.55 19.75
N GLY A 66 0.23 -8.67 20.12
CA GLY A 66 1.65 -8.99 20.00
C GLY A 66 2.19 -9.95 21.06
N ASP A 67 1.52 -10.10 22.21
CA ASP A 67 1.94 -11.03 23.27
C ASP A 67 1.47 -12.45 22.96
N ASP A 68 0.18 -12.61 22.63
CA ASP A 68 -0.44 -13.90 22.34
C ASP A 68 0.16 -14.58 21.09
N PHE A 69 0.50 -13.78 20.07
CA PHE A 69 1.08 -14.27 18.82
C PHE A 69 2.62 -14.14 18.79
N GLY A 70 3.23 -13.59 19.83
CA GLY A 70 4.68 -13.45 19.95
C GLY A 70 5.31 -12.48 18.93
N LEU A 71 4.54 -11.51 18.44
CA LEU A 71 4.98 -10.50 17.46
C LEU A 71 5.93 -9.46 18.08
N LYS A 72 5.89 -9.28 19.41
CA LYS A 72 6.77 -8.33 20.11
C LYS A 72 8.23 -8.78 20.21
N LYS A 73 8.54 -10.03 19.85
CA LYS A 73 9.89 -10.61 19.98
C LYS A 73 10.94 -9.83 19.20
N ASP A 74 10.55 -9.29 18.04
CA ASP A 74 11.45 -8.62 17.11
C ASP A 74 11.36 -7.08 17.18
N ARG A 75 10.78 -6.53 18.26
CA ARG A 75 10.51 -5.08 18.39
C ARG A 75 9.61 -4.62 17.24
N ARG A 76 8.36 -5.06 17.28
CA ARG A 76 7.35 -4.96 16.21
C ARG A 76 7.30 -3.57 15.57
N GLY A 77 7.17 -2.53 16.37
CA GLY A 77 7.05 -1.15 15.90
C GLY A 77 8.33 -0.68 15.21
N GLU A 78 9.49 -0.92 15.82
CA GLU A 78 10.78 -0.61 15.20
C GLU A 78 11.00 -1.39 13.89
N TYR A 79 10.62 -2.68 13.88
CA TYR A 79 10.78 -3.55 12.72
C TYR A 79 9.91 -3.09 11.56
N TYR A 80 8.66 -2.69 11.82
CA TYR A 80 7.80 -2.07 10.81
C TYR A 80 8.46 -0.85 10.16
N PHE A 81 8.96 0.09 10.97
CA PHE A 81 9.66 1.26 10.46
C PHE A 81 10.90 0.90 9.64
N TYR A 82 11.67 -0.07 10.12
CA TYR A 82 12.85 -0.56 9.42
C TYR A 82 12.46 -1.10 8.04
N VAL A 83 11.45 -1.96 7.96
CA VAL A 83 10.98 -2.56 6.70
C VAL A 83 10.51 -1.47 5.72
N VAL A 84 9.62 -0.57 6.14
CA VAL A 84 9.12 0.53 5.30
C VAL A 84 10.27 1.41 4.80
N ARG A 85 11.19 1.78 5.69
CA ARG A 85 12.37 2.58 5.33
C ARG A 85 13.26 1.86 4.31
N GLN A 86 13.52 0.56 4.51
CA GLN A 86 14.36 -0.22 3.60
C GLN A 86 13.70 -0.37 2.23
N MET A 87 12.38 -0.51 2.18
CA MET A 87 11.62 -0.57 0.92
C MET A 87 11.68 0.75 0.17
N LEU A 88 11.45 1.89 0.85
CA LEU A 88 11.58 3.22 0.25
C LEU A 88 13.00 3.49 -0.24
N ALA A 89 14.03 3.10 0.53
CA ALA A 89 15.42 3.22 0.11
C ALA A 89 15.72 2.38 -1.14
N ARG A 90 15.19 1.16 -1.21
CA ARG A 90 15.36 0.26 -2.37
C ARG A 90 14.67 0.82 -3.61
N TYR A 91 13.45 1.33 -3.48
CA TYR A 91 12.71 2.00 -4.55
C TYR A 91 13.43 3.27 -5.02
N TYR A 92 13.95 4.08 -4.08
CA TYR A 92 14.72 5.27 -4.41
C TYR A 92 15.99 4.94 -5.23
N MET A 93 16.68 3.83 -4.93
CA MET A 93 17.82 3.39 -5.75
C MET A 93 17.43 3.02 -7.19
N GLU A 94 16.24 2.44 -7.41
CA GLU A 94 15.72 2.21 -8.77
C GLU A 94 15.46 3.53 -9.49
N ARG A 95 14.79 4.47 -8.82
CA ARG A 95 14.54 5.82 -9.36
C ARG A 95 15.83 6.51 -9.80
N LEU A 96 16.89 6.43 -8.98
CA LEU A 96 18.20 6.99 -9.31
C LEU A 96 18.82 6.33 -10.56
N SER A 97 18.63 5.03 -10.73
CA SER A 97 19.14 4.28 -11.88
C SER A 97 18.47 4.70 -13.20
N HIS A 98 17.22 5.18 -13.13
CA HIS A 98 16.48 5.77 -14.26
C HIS A 98 16.56 7.29 -14.34
N GLY A 99 17.29 7.94 -13.43
CA GLY A 99 17.44 9.40 -13.42
C GLY A 99 16.18 10.17 -12.98
N PHE A 100 15.26 9.52 -12.25
CA PHE A 100 14.01 10.14 -11.78
C PHE A 100 14.19 11.03 -10.54
N GLY A 101 15.34 10.94 -9.87
CA GLY A 101 15.63 11.72 -8.68
C GLY A 101 14.82 11.27 -7.46
N GLU A 102 14.49 12.22 -6.59
CA GLU A 102 13.79 11.97 -5.32
C GLU A 102 12.37 11.41 -5.53
N ILE A 103 11.86 10.75 -4.49
CA ILE A 103 10.46 10.31 -4.45
C ILE A 103 9.61 11.58 -4.24
N PRO A 104 8.63 11.87 -5.12
CA PRO A 104 7.80 13.06 -4.99
C PRO A 104 7.03 13.06 -3.67
N GLU A 105 6.96 14.22 -3.01
CA GLU A 105 6.09 14.40 -1.86
C GLU A 105 4.61 14.42 -2.30
N PHE A 106 3.75 13.88 -1.44
CA PHE A 106 2.31 13.92 -1.65
C PHE A 106 1.70 15.11 -0.92
N SER A 107 0.74 15.78 -1.56
CA SER A 107 -0.10 16.81 -0.95
C SER A 107 -1.54 16.65 -1.42
N PHE A 108 -2.47 16.83 -0.49
CA PHE A 108 -3.91 16.80 -0.78
C PHE A 108 -4.37 18.00 -1.63
N PHE A 109 -3.60 19.09 -1.62
CA PHE A 109 -3.95 20.39 -2.20
C PHE A 109 -3.24 20.66 -3.53
N THR A 110 -2.59 19.65 -4.09
CA THR A 110 -1.91 19.74 -5.38
C THR A 110 -2.26 18.52 -6.22
N GLU A 111 -2.27 18.69 -7.54
CA GLU A 111 -2.50 17.58 -8.46
C GLU A 111 -1.38 16.52 -8.34
N VAL A 112 -1.76 15.25 -8.33
CA VAL A 112 -0.82 14.14 -8.45
C VAL A 112 -0.49 13.95 -9.93
N GLU A 113 0.73 14.35 -10.31
CA GLU A 113 1.21 14.35 -11.69
C GLU A 113 1.06 12.96 -12.35
N TYR A 114 1.51 11.91 -11.67
CA TYR A 114 1.52 10.54 -12.21
C TYR A 114 0.34 9.71 -11.69
N GLY A 115 -0.54 9.37 -12.63
CA GLY A 115 -1.60 8.39 -12.48
C GLY A 115 -1.08 6.96 -12.50
N TYR A 116 -1.99 6.01 -12.30
CA TYR A 116 -1.69 4.59 -12.35
C TYR A 116 -2.91 3.82 -12.84
N ASP A 117 -2.70 2.94 -13.80
CA ASP A 117 -3.70 2.02 -14.34
C ASP A 117 -3.13 0.59 -14.25
N PRO A 118 -3.65 -0.22 -13.31
CA PRO A 118 -3.04 -1.50 -12.95
C PRO A 118 -3.20 -2.59 -14.02
N GLN A 119 -4.08 -2.42 -15.02
CA GLN A 119 -4.41 -3.47 -15.99
C GLN A 119 -4.87 -4.80 -15.34
N LEU A 120 -5.32 -4.76 -14.07
CA LEU A 120 -5.77 -5.92 -13.31
C LEU A 120 -7.28 -6.12 -13.44
N ILE A 121 -7.69 -7.39 -13.40
CA ILE A 121 -9.09 -7.80 -13.37
C ILE A 121 -9.28 -8.73 -12.18
N ASN A 122 -10.26 -8.42 -11.35
CA ASN A 122 -10.61 -9.23 -10.20
C ASN A 122 -11.27 -10.57 -10.64
N TYR A 123 -11.29 -11.57 -9.76
CA TYR A 123 -11.82 -12.91 -10.07
C TYR A 123 -13.27 -12.91 -10.57
N ASN A 124 -14.05 -11.90 -10.20
CA ASN A 124 -15.43 -11.70 -10.61
C ASN A 124 -15.57 -11.02 -11.99
N GLY A 125 -14.46 -10.73 -12.67
CA GLY A 125 -14.40 -10.07 -13.98
C GLY A 125 -14.45 -8.54 -13.94
N VAL A 126 -14.50 -7.93 -12.75
CA VAL A 126 -14.48 -6.47 -12.60
C VAL A 126 -13.03 -5.97 -12.66
N GLY A 127 -12.76 -5.03 -13.57
CA GLY A 127 -11.46 -4.37 -13.67
C GLY A 127 -11.15 -3.52 -12.44
N TYR A 128 -9.88 -3.44 -12.07
CA TYR A 128 -9.41 -2.54 -11.01
C TYR A 128 -9.62 -1.07 -11.41
N SER A 129 -9.90 -0.21 -10.45
CA SER A 129 -9.97 1.23 -10.68
C SER A 129 -8.58 1.80 -10.95
N TYR A 130 -8.54 2.87 -11.74
CA TYR A 130 -7.32 3.57 -12.14
C TYR A 130 -7.40 5.04 -11.72
N ARG A 131 -6.24 5.68 -11.58
CA ARG A 131 -6.10 7.13 -11.36
C ARG A 131 -5.46 7.75 -12.59
N LYS A 132 -6.10 8.77 -13.18
CA LYS A 132 -5.51 9.52 -14.30
C LYS A 132 -4.32 10.36 -13.84
N ASN A 133 -3.46 10.75 -14.79
CA ASN A 133 -2.43 11.77 -14.56
C ASN A 133 -3.08 13.11 -14.17
N TYR A 134 -2.36 13.92 -13.38
CA TYR A 134 -2.82 15.22 -12.87
C TYR A 134 -4.17 15.12 -12.15
N TYR A 135 -4.29 14.15 -11.23
CA TYR A 135 -5.51 13.96 -10.45
C TYR A 135 -5.52 14.87 -9.22
N GLU A 136 -6.61 15.60 -9.03
CA GLU A 136 -6.80 16.53 -7.90
C GLU A 136 -7.65 15.88 -6.81
N TYR A 137 -7.06 15.70 -5.62
CA TYR A 137 -7.74 15.13 -4.47
C TYR A 137 -8.62 16.14 -3.71
N GLU A 138 -8.29 17.43 -3.78
CA GLU A 138 -9.06 18.50 -3.12
C GLU A 138 -10.50 18.59 -3.62
N THR A 139 -10.75 18.37 -4.92
CA THR A 139 -12.10 18.51 -5.49
C THR A 139 -12.95 17.25 -5.37
N TYR A 140 -12.32 16.07 -5.40
CA TYR A 140 -13.02 14.78 -5.56
C TYR A 140 -12.80 13.79 -4.41
N GLY A 141 -12.01 14.16 -3.40
CA GLY A 141 -11.68 13.30 -2.27
C GLY A 141 -12.79 13.24 -1.21
N ASN A 142 -12.78 12.17 -0.41
CA ASN A 142 -13.58 12.11 0.82
C ASN A 142 -12.92 12.99 1.89
N PHE A 143 -13.52 14.17 2.14
CA PHE A 143 -12.95 15.15 3.08
C PHE A 143 -12.85 14.62 4.52
N ASP A 144 -13.77 13.75 4.96
CA ASP A 144 -13.72 13.21 6.32
C ASP A 144 -12.46 12.35 6.51
N TYR A 145 -12.14 11.49 5.55
CA TYR A 145 -10.93 10.67 5.58
C TYR A 145 -9.66 11.51 5.42
N MET A 146 -9.69 12.53 4.54
CA MET A 146 -8.61 13.50 4.44
C MET A 146 -8.30 14.14 5.80
N TYR A 147 -9.34 14.57 6.53
CA TYR A 147 -9.17 15.13 7.87
C TYR A 147 -8.65 14.10 8.87
N TYR A 148 -9.08 12.84 8.81
CA TYR A 148 -8.50 11.78 9.66
C TYR A 148 -7.01 11.60 9.41
N ILE A 149 -6.57 11.60 8.15
CA ILE A 149 -5.15 11.44 7.79
C ILE A 149 -4.34 12.67 8.22
N ILE A 150 -4.82 13.88 7.93
CA ILE A 150 -4.13 15.11 8.34
C ILE A 150 -4.03 15.20 9.87
N ASN A 151 -5.12 14.94 10.58
CA ASN A 151 -5.10 14.94 12.05
C ASN A 151 -4.15 13.88 12.60
N PHE A 152 -4.09 12.69 11.96
CA PHE A 152 -3.12 11.64 12.29
C PHE A 152 -1.69 12.18 12.29
N PHE A 153 -1.24 12.73 11.16
CA PHE A 153 0.12 13.24 11.02
C PHE A 153 0.41 14.45 11.92
N THR A 154 -0.55 15.37 12.09
CA THR A 154 -0.42 16.50 13.02
C THR A 154 -0.13 16.02 14.44
N ARG A 155 -0.86 15.01 14.94
CA ARG A 155 -0.61 14.49 16.30
C ARG A 155 0.72 13.76 16.42
N VAL A 156 1.11 13.01 15.39
CA VAL A 156 2.44 12.38 15.36
C VAL A 156 3.53 13.45 15.44
N GLU A 157 3.40 14.54 14.69
CA GLU A 157 4.32 15.69 14.74
C GLU A 157 4.33 16.35 16.13
N GLU A 158 3.17 16.53 16.77
CA GLU A 158 3.08 17.06 18.13
C GLU A 158 3.80 16.17 19.16
N ILE A 159 3.62 14.85 19.08
CA ILE A 159 4.30 13.88 19.95
C ILE A 159 5.81 14.01 19.80
N ILE A 160 6.30 14.08 18.55
CA ILE A 160 7.73 14.23 18.24
C ILE A 160 8.25 15.57 18.76
N THR A 161 7.53 16.66 18.50
CA THR A 161 7.93 18.03 18.86
C THR A 161 7.97 18.25 20.38
N GLN A 162 6.97 17.74 21.10
CA GLN A 162 6.94 17.79 22.57
C GLN A 162 8.00 16.86 23.19
N GLY A 163 8.36 15.79 22.47
CA GLY A 163 9.28 14.76 22.92
C GLY A 163 8.70 13.86 24.02
N TYR A 164 7.37 13.85 24.19
CA TYR A 164 6.69 12.95 25.10
C TYR A 164 5.37 12.49 24.50
N PHE A 165 5.03 11.22 24.74
CA PHE A 165 3.76 10.63 24.36
C PHE A 165 2.95 10.31 25.61
N LYS A 166 1.72 10.83 25.70
CA LYS A 166 0.81 10.57 26.81
C LYS A 166 -0.16 9.46 26.43
N THR A 167 -0.11 8.36 27.16
CA THR A 167 -1.04 7.23 26.99
C THR A 167 -2.41 7.53 27.61
N TYR A 168 -3.41 6.71 27.30
CA TYR A 168 -4.77 6.87 27.82
C TYR A 168 -4.86 6.83 29.35
N ASP A 169 -4.05 5.99 30.01
CA ASP A 169 -3.92 5.89 31.48
C ASP A 169 -3.14 7.06 32.10
N GLY A 170 -2.66 8.01 31.29
CA GLY A 170 -1.97 9.22 31.74
C GLY A 170 -0.47 9.03 31.97
N LYS A 171 0.10 7.88 31.62
CA LYS A 171 1.54 7.65 31.65
C LYS A 171 2.22 8.48 30.57
N MET A 172 3.31 9.14 30.95
CA MET A 172 4.15 9.91 30.04
C MET A 172 5.32 9.03 29.60
N ILE A 173 5.41 8.76 28.30
CA ILE A 173 6.52 8.07 27.65
C ILE A 173 7.46 9.13 27.07
N ASP A 174 8.74 9.06 27.41
CA ASP A 174 9.76 9.99 26.90
C ASP A 174 10.22 9.56 25.51
N MET A 175 9.95 10.36 24.49
CA MET A 175 10.25 10.04 23.08
C MET A 175 11.71 10.30 22.71
N ARG A 176 12.53 10.82 23.63
CA ARG A 176 13.97 11.09 23.40
C ARG A 176 14.85 9.85 23.57
N LYS A 177 14.27 8.74 24.02
CA LYS A 177 14.99 7.50 24.24
C LYS A 177 14.97 6.63 22.98
N PRO A 178 16.06 5.90 22.66
CA PRO A 178 16.11 5.04 21.48
C PRO A 178 14.98 4.00 21.44
N GLU A 179 14.63 3.41 22.59
CA GLU A 179 13.55 2.43 22.72
C GLU A 179 12.16 2.98 22.35
N SER A 180 11.98 4.31 22.36
CA SER A 180 10.69 4.92 22.08
C SER A 180 10.28 4.88 20.61
N ILE A 181 11.19 4.48 19.72
CA ILE A 181 10.88 4.17 18.31
C ILE A 181 9.82 3.08 18.20
N GLU A 182 9.75 2.17 19.16
CA GLU A 182 8.74 1.10 19.19
C GLU A 182 7.33 1.68 19.21
N TYR A 183 7.05 2.59 20.14
CA TYR A 183 5.73 3.21 20.27
C TYR A 183 5.36 4.04 19.05
N LEU A 184 6.34 4.73 18.45
CA LEU A 184 6.11 5.49 17.23
C LEU A 184 5.79 4.55 16.07
N GLY A 185 6.48 3.42 15.97
CA GLY A 185 6.23 2.40 14.95
C GLY A 185 4.86 1.77 15.09
N ASP A 186 4.45 1.47 16.33
CA ASP A 186 3.11 0.93 16.61
C ASP A 186 2.00 1.91 16.23
N ILE A 187 2.19 3.20 16.53
CA ILE A 187 1.26 4.27 16.12
C ILE A 187 1.22 4.41 14.59
N MET A 188 2.39 4.39 13.94
CA MET A 188 2.48 4.50 12.47
C MET A 188 1.90 3.28 11.77
N GLN A 189 2.04 2.07 12.30
CA GLN A 189 1.35 0.90 11.72
C GLN A 189 -0.14 0.90 12.05
N GLY A 190 -0.56 1.58 13.13
CA GLY A 190 -1.91 1.46 13.68
C GLY A 190 -2.20 0.08 14.26
N ASN A 191 -1.16 -0.63 14.72
CA ASN A 191 -1.28 -2.03 15.13
C ASN A 191 -1.93 -2.19 16.52
N TYR A 192 -2.35 -3.39 16.89
CA TYR A 192 -3.08 -3.67 18.13
C TYR A 192 -2.33 -3.23 19.40
N ASP A 193 -1.00 -3.24 19.36
CA ASP A 193 -0.13 -2.95 20.51
C ASP A 193 0.01 -1.45 20.78
N ASN A 194 -0.45 -0.59 19.86
CA ASN A 194 -0.41 0.86 20.05
C ASN A 194 -1.25 1.30 21.28
N TYR A 195 -0.73 2.29 22.03
CA TYR A 195 -1.38 2.79 23.25
C TYR A 195 -2.52 3.78 22.99
N ASP A 196 -2.66 4.29 21.76
CA ASP A 196 -3.65 5.29 21.37
C ASP A 196 -4.67 4.71 20.39
N LYS A 197 -5.33 3.64 20.83
CA LYS A 197 -6.15 2.80 19.95
C LYS A 197 -7.26 3.57 19.26
N TYR A 198 -7.86 4.56 19.93
CA TYR A 198 -8.92 5.38 19.34
C TYR A 198 -8.44 6.22 18.16
N PHE A 199 -7.17 6.62 18.17
CA PHE A 199 -6.62 7.54 17.20
C PHE A 199 -5.86 6.81 16.09
N ALA A 200 -4.98 5.87 16.45
CA ALA A 200 -4.03 5.29 15.51
C ALA A 200 -4.55 4.04 14.79
N THR A 201 -5.48 3.27 15.37
CA THR A 201 -5.79 1.93 14.84
C THR A 201 -6.27 1.91 13.39
N PHE A 202 -7.02 2.94 12.97
CA PHE A 202 -7.68 2.96 11.67
C PHE A 202 -7.11 3.99 10.70
N TRP A 203 -6.12 4.80 11.09
CA TRP A 203 -5.58 5.84 10.21
C TRP A 203 -5.07 5.24 8.88
N TYR A 204 -4.36 4.11 8.97
CA TYR A 204 -3.78 3.45 7.81
C TYR A 204 -4.88 2.92 6.88
N MET A 205 -5.94 2.32 7.44
CA MET A 205 -7.11 1.87 6.70
C MET A 205 -7.80 3.05 5.97
N TYR A 206 -8.08 4.15 6.68
CA TYR A 206 -8.68 5.35 6.09
C TYR A 206 -7.81 5.96 4.99
N ALA A 207 -6.48 5.92 5.11
CA ALA A 207 -5.58 6.37 4.06
C ALA A 207 -5.74 5.54 2.77
N HIS A 208 -5.76 4.21 2.89
CA HIS A 208 -5.92 3.32 1.73
C HIS A 208 -7.29 3.48 1.08
N MET A 209 -8.34 3.57 1.90
CA MET A 209 -9.72 3.80 1.45
C MET A 209 -9.89 5.15 0.75
N TYR A 210 -9.23 6.19 1.27
CA TYR A 210 -9.20 7.51 0.63
C TYR A 210 -8.60 7.44 -0.77
N PHE A 211 -7.44 6.80 -0.92
CA PHE A 211 -6.79 6.65 -2.23
C PHE A 211 -7.54 5.71 -3.17
N ALA A 212 -8.29 4.75 -2.63
CA ALA A 212 -9.10 3.82 -3.40
C ALA A 212 -10.51 4.34 -3.76
N HIS A 213 -10.89 5.51 -3.23
CA HIS A 213 -12.24 6.10 -3.38
C HIS A 213 -13.37 5.18 -2.87
N ILE A 214 -13.18 4.59 -1.70
CA ILE A 214 -14.12 3.64 -1.07
C ILE A 214 -14.47 4.10 0.33
N ASP A 215 -15.71 3.85 0.75
CA ASP A 215 -16.23 4.18 2.07
C ASP A 215 -16.35 2.94 2.98
N ASP A 216 -16.25 3.11 4.30
CA ASP A 216 -16.22 2.05 5.32
C ASP A 216 -17.60 1.42 5.52
N THR A 217 -18.63 2.05 4.98
CA THR A 217 -20.00 1.52 4.96
C THR A 217 -20.29 0.65 3.73
N GLU A 218 -19.39 0.60 2.74
CA GLU A 218 -19.63 -0.14 1.50
C GLU A 218 -19.35 -1.65 1.66
N PHE A 219 -20.38 -2.46 1.42
CA PHE A 219 -20.22 -3.91 1.37
C PHE A 219 -19.66 -4.40 0.03
N TYR A 220 -19.98 -3.70 -1.06
CA TYR A 220 -19.52 -4.02 -2.41
C TYR A 220 -18.59 -2.91 -2.88
N VAL A 221 -17.31 -3.23 -2.96
CA VAL A 221 -16.28 -2.26 -3.32
C VAL A 221 -15.73 -2.54 -4.71
N HIS A 222 -15.39 -1.47 -5.44
CA HIS A 222 -14.60 -1.63 -6.65
C HIS A 222 -13.18 -2.06 -6.29
N PRO A 223 -12.61 -3.07 -6.97
CA PRO A 223 -11.24 -3.49 -6.68
C PRO A 223 -10.28 -2.33 -6.97
N ASN A 224 -9.33 -2.12 -6.06
CA ASN A 224 -8.30 -1.11 -6.18
C ASN A 224 -7.01 -1.65 -5.56
N VAL A 225 -5.86 -1.22 -6.08
CA VAL A 225 -4.56 -1.70 -5.66
C VAL A 225 -4.21 -1.39 -4.21
N PHE A 226 -4.76 -0.31 -3.64
CA PHE A 226 -4.55 0.05 -2.24
C PHE A 226 -5.32 -0.82 -1.24
N LEU A 227 -6.21 -1.70 -1.69
CA LEU A 227 -7.02 -2.52 -0.77
C LEU A 227 -6.40 -3.89 -0.48
N ASN A 228 -5.34 -4.28 -1.19
CA ASN A 228 -4.74 -5.60 -1.08
C ASN A 228 -3.22 -5.47 -0.98
N TYR A 229 -2.59 -6.19 -0.05
CA TYR A 229 -1.15 -6.11 0.17
C TYR A 229 -0.35 -6.62 -1.03
N GLU A 230 -0.90 -7.59 -1.78
CA GLU A 230 -0.29 -8.17 -2.97
C GLU A 230 -0.30 -7.26 -4.21
N THR A 231 -0.93 -6.08 -4.14
CA THR A 231 -0.98 -5.13 -5.26
C THR A 231 -0.55 -3.71 -4.89
N MET A 232 -0.24 -3.45 -3.62
CA MET A 232 -0.07 -2.09 -3.10
C MET A 232 1.25 -1.42 -3.49
N MET A 233 2.24 -2.23 -3.91
CA MET A 233 3.63 -1.80 -4.11
C MET A 233 3.92 -1.32 -5.53
#